data_AF-A0A935SLB7-F1
#
_entry.id   AF-A0A935SLB7-F1
#
_cell.length_a   1.000
_cell.length_b   1.000
_cell.length_c   1.000
_cell.angle_alpha   90.00
_cell.angle_beta   90.00
_cell.angle_gamma   90.00
#
_symmetry.space_group_name_H-M   'P 1'
#
loop_
_entity.id
_entity.type
_entity.pdbx_description
1 polymer ?
#
loop_
_entity_poly.entity_id
_entity_poly.type
_entity_poly.pdbx_seq_one_letter_code
_entity_poly.pdbx_strand_id
1 'polypeptide(L)'
;MKKLTIIIAVAGILIFTGCKPEDIKSYEPYSAYNINNLQGTWKVSKVTQSDEDSKRKNFPYKTLDLTSSLNLSGIEISLNLNAAKPSTFSVNYGTAPEMFKFTEGNWQLDDVNKPGKFWLINNLDTVKFVLGAYTTLANNKLVLKQNKISGKYTHDYL
;
A
#
# COMPACT_ATOMS: atom_id res chain seq x y z
N MET A 1 36.21 -17.28 57.55
CA MET A 1 35.28 -16.17 57.30
C MET A 1 35.78 -15.18 56.24
N LYS A 2 37.04 -14.73 56.25
CA LYS A 2 37.60 -13.79 55.25
C LYS A 2 37.47 -14.23 53.77
N LYS A 3 37.55 -15.54 53.48
CA LYS A 3 37.41 -16.07 52.10
C LYS A 3 35.97 -16.02 51.57
N LEU A 4 34.96 -16.09 52.44
CA LEU A 4 33.55 -16.01 52.04
C LEU A 4 33.16 -14.56 51.68
N THR A 5 33.71 -13.59 52.39
CA THR A 5 33.49 -12.15 52.14
C THR A 5 34.03 -11.71 50.77
N ILE A 6 35.16 -12.29 50.33
CA ILE A 6 35.77 -11.99 49.02
C ILE A 6 34.92 -12.54 47.88
N ILE A 7 34.34 -13.74 48.03
CA ILE A 7 33.49 -14.36 46.99
C ILE A 7 32.19 -13.56 46.80
N ILE A 8 31.59 -13.07 47.89
CA ILE A 8 30.38 -12.23 47.82
C ILE A 8 30.68 -10.85 47.21
N ALA A 9 31.86 -10.27 47.50
CA ALA A 9 32.27 -9.01 46.91
C ALA A 9 32.54 -9.12 45.39
N VAL A 10 33.12 -10.23 44.92
CA VAL A 10 33.36 -10.47 43.50
C VAL A 10 32.06 -10.77 42.74
N ALA A 11 31.12 -11.49 43.35
CA ALA A 11 29.80 -11.75 42.76
C ALA A 11 28.95 -10.47 42.59
N GLY A 12 29.11 -9.48 43.49
CA GLY A 12 28.41 -8.19 43.41
C GLY A 12 28.85 -7.26 42.28
N ILE A 13 30.04 -7.47 41.70
CA ILE A 13 30.56 -6.62 40.61
C ILE A 13 30.03 -7.09 39.23
N LEU A 14 29.69 -8.38 39.09
CA LEU A 14 29.23 -8.97 37.84
C LEU A 14 27.78 -8.63 37.46
N ILE A 15 26.98 -8.12 38.41
CA ILE A 15 25.58 -7.71 38.19
C ILE A 15 25.45 -6.34 37.51
N PHE A 16 26.52 -5.55 37.40
CA PHE A 16 26.47 -4.22 36.75
C PHE A 16 26.90 -4.23 35.27
N THR A 17 27.37 -5.35 34.72
CA THR A 17 27.80 -5.43 33.31
C THR A 17 26.73 -5.94 32.34
N GLY A 18 25.50 -6.19 32.82
CA GLY A 18 24.42 -6.84 32.07
C GLY A 18 23.52 -5.93 31.23
N CYS A 19 23.62 -4.61 31.36
CA CYS A 19 22.79 -3.68 30.59
C CYS A 19 23.67 -2.79 29.73
N LYS A 20 24.13 -3.33 28.58
CA LYS A 20 24.54 -2.44 27.51
C LYS A 20 23.26 -1.79 26.99
N PRO A 21 23.16 -0.44 26.92
CA PRO A 21 22.10 0.16 26.14
C PRO A 21 22.22 -0.43 24.73
N GLU A 22 21.19 -1.16 24.31
CA GLU A 22 21.08 -1.53 22.92
C GLU A 22 20.96 -0.21 22.16
N ASP A 23 21.94 0.09 21.30
CA ASP A 23 21.75 1.08 20.26
C ASP A 23 20.61 0.56 19.41
N ILE A 24 19.38 0.99 19.72
CA ILE A 24 18.27 0.90 18.80
C ILE A 24 18.76 1.66 17.58
N LYS A 25 19.16 0.92 16.54
CA LYS A 25 19.56 1.52 15.27
C LYS A 25 18.47 2.53 14.93
N SER A 26 18.90 3.77 14.67
CA SER A 26 17.97 4.78 14.17
C SER A 26 17.22 4.18 12.99
N TYR A 27 15.90 4.38 12.95
CA TYR A 27 15.07 3.87 11.86
C TYR A 27 15.63 4.43 10.54
N GLU A 28 16.35 3.60 9.81
CA GLU A 28 16.80 3.94 8.47
C GLU A 28 15.57 3.91 7.57
N PRO A 29 15.26 4.99 6.83
CA PRO A 29 14.18 4.95 5.86
C PRO A 29 14.49 3.84 4.87
N TYR A 30 13.63 2.82 4.86
CA TYR A 30 13.74 1.66 3.98
C TYR A 30 13.92 2.14 2.53
N SER A 31 15.14 2.04 2.01
CA SER A 31 15.58 2.64 0.74
C SER A 31 15.01 1.96 -0.51
N ALA A 32 14.11 0.99 -0.35
CA ALA A 32 13.57 0.22 -1.46
C ALA A 32 12.50 0.95 -2.28
N TYR A 33 11.92 2.03 -1.74
CA TYR A 33 10.94 2.82 -2.48
C TYR A 33 11.63 3.95 -3.25
N ASN A 34 11.37 4.00 -4.56
CA ASN A 34 11.72 5.12 -5.42
C ASN A 34 10.48 5.50 -6.23
N ILE A 35 10.09 6.78 -6.23
CA ILE A 35 8.94 7.27 -7.00
C ILE A 35 9.08 6.99 -8.51
N ASN A 36 10.31 6.92 -9.01
CA ASN A 36 10.58 6.56 -10.40
C ASN A 36 10.07 5.14 -10.75
N ASN A 37 9.93 4.25 -9.75
CA ASN A 37 9.36 2.92 -9.95
C ASN A 37 7.84 2.94 -10.18
N LEU A 38 7.17 4.07 -9.96
CA LEU A 38 5.75 4.26 -10.31
C LEU A 38 5.57 4.82 -11.72
N GLN A 39 6.60 5.47 -12.27
CA GLN A 39 6.55 6.04 -13.61
C GLN A 39 6.46 4.92 -14.66
N GLY A 40 5.61 5.14 -15.66
CA GLY A 40 5.49 4.24 -16.81
C GLY A 40 4.06 3.79 -17.06
N THR A 41 3.92 2.81 -17.95
CA THR A 41 2.64 2.27 -18.38
C THR A 41 2.40 0.91 -17.73
N TRP A 42 1.31 0.82 -16.97
CA TRP A 42 0.90 -0.37 -16.24
C TRP A 42 -0.30 -0.99 -16.92
N LYS A 43 -0.16 -2.26 -17.31
CA LYS A 43 -1.25 -3.05 -17.88
C LYS A 43 -1.96 -3.82 -16.79
N VAL A 44 -3.30 -3.82 -16.82
CA VAL A 44 -4.11 -4.58 -15.87
C VAL A 44 -3.87 -6.07 -16.09
N SER A 45 -3.32 -6.72 -15.05
CA SER A 45 -3.14 -8.18 -15.04
C SER A 45 -4.19 -8.92 -14.24
N LYS A 46 -4.83 -8.24 -13.28
CA LYS A 46 -5.83 -8.83 -12.39
C LYS A 46 -6.74 -7.77 -11.76
N VAL A 47 -8.04 -8.02 -11.75
CA VAL A 47 -9.04 -7.22 -11.03
C VAL A 47 -9.88 -8.15 -10.18
N THR A 48 -9.85 -7.94 -8.87
CA THR A 48 -10.68 -8.69 -7.92
C THR A 48 -11.66 -7.76 -7.24
N GLN A 49 -12.91 -8.17 -7.17
CA GLN A 49 -13.91 -7.57 -6.30
C GLN A 49 -13.99 -8.39 -5.02
N SER A 50 -13.95 -7.71 -3.88
CA SER A 50 -14.17 -8.32 -2.58
C SER A 50 -15.38 -7.71 -1.90
N ASP A 51 -16.23 -8.55 -1.35
CA ASP A 51 -17.27 -8.12 -0.42
C ASP A 51 -16.66 -8.12 0.99
N GLU A 52 -16.44 -6.93 1.52
CA GLU A 52 -15.84 -6.74 2.84
C GLU A 52 -16.80 -7.16 3.97
N ASP A 53 -18.13 -7.13 3.77
CA ASP A 53 -19.09 -7.62 4.77
C ASP A 53 -19.11 -9.16 4.81
N SER A 54 -19.11 -9.80 3.64
CA SER A 54 -18.96 -11.26 3.54
C SER A 54 -17.63 -11.74 4.12
N LYS A 55 -16.54 -10.98 3.95
CA LYS A 55 -15.25 -11.27 4.63
C LYS A 55 -15.38 -11.19 6.14
N ARG A 56 -15.96 -10.09 6.66
CA ARG A 56 -16.15 -9.87 8.10
C ARG A 56 -16.99 -10.97 8.74
N LYS A 57 -18.05 -11.40 8.07
CA LYS A 57 -18.99 -12.43 8.55
C LYS A 57 -18.56 -13.87 8.21
N ASN A 58 -17.39 -14.05 7.62
CA ASN A 58 -16.84 -15.36 7.23
C ASN A 58 -17.74 -16.20 6.29
N PHE A 59 -18.54 -15.56 5.44
CA PHE A 59 -19.37 -16.27 4.45
C PHE A 59 -18.49 -16.94 3.36
N PRO A 60 -18.95 -18.05 2.75
CA PRO A 60 -18.35 -18.56 1.52
C PRO A 60 -18.53 -17.53 0.37
N TYR A 61 -17.62 -17.52 -0.60
CA TYR A 61 -17.60 -16.61 -1.77
C TYR A 61 -17.37 -15.11 -1.46
N LYS A 62 -16.21 -14.81 -0.85
CA LYS A 62 -15.83 -13.46 -0.42
C LYS A 62 -15.20 -12.59 -1.52
N THR A 63 -14.74 -13.22 -2.60
CA THR A 63 -13.93 -12.56 -3.61
C THR A 63 -14.20 -13.17 -4.97
N LEU A 64 -14.37 -12.31 -5.96
CA LEU A 64 -14.62 -12.65 -7.34
C LEU A 64 -13.51 -12.06 -8.21
N ASP A 65 -12.96 -12.86 -9.11
CA ASP A 65 -12.05 -12.39 -10.14
C ASP A 65 -12.87 -11.91 -11.35
N LEU A 66 -12.71 -10.64 -11.72
CA LEU A 66 -13.43 -9.99 -12.81
C LEU A 66 -12.60 -9.87 -14.08
N THR A 67 -11.34 -10.31 -14.05
CA THR A 67 -10.36 -10.00 -15.10
C THR A 67 -10.79 -10.55 -16.46
N SER A 68 -11.09 -11.85 -16.51
CA SER A 68 -11.49 -12.52 -17.75
C SER A 68 -12.96 -12.31 -18.09
N SER A 69 -13.83 -12.23 -17.09
CA SER A 69 -15.28 -12.09 -17.30
C SER A 69 -15.66 -10.75 -17.93
N LEU A 70 -14.88 -9.69 -17.67
CA LEU A 70 -15.08 -8.36 -18.23
C LEU A 70 -14.01 -7.95 -19.25
N ASN A 71 -13.14 -8.88 -19.67
CA ASN A 71 -12.05 -8.62 -20.63
C ASN A 71 -11.17 -7.41 -20.26
N LEU A 72 -10.76 -7.31 -18.98
CA LEU A 72 -10.09 -6.13 -18.44
C LEU A 72 -8.59 -6.07 -18.75
N SER A 73 -8.02 -7.12 -19.32
CA SER A 73 -6.58 -7.22 -19.61
C SER A 73 -6.09 -6.20 -20.64
N GLY A 74 -6.99 -5.56 -21.40
CA GLY A 74 -6.66 -4.50 -22.36
C GLY A 74 -6.45 -3.12 -21.72
N ILE A 75 -6.76 -2.96 -20.43
CA ILE A 75 -6.69 -1.66 -19.76
C ILE A 75 -5.24 -1.34 -19.41
N GLU A 76 -4.82 -0.13 -19.76
CA GLU A 76 -3.50 0.41 -19.47
C GLU A 76 -3.63 1.76 -18.74
N ILE A 77 -2.81 1.98 -17.72
CA ILE A 77 -2.67 3.28 -17.05
C ILE A 77 -1.23 3.77 -17.17
N SER A 78 -1.03 4.95 -17.73
CA SER A 78 0.27 5.60 -17.82
C SER A 78 0.40 6.66 -16.74
N LEU A 79 1.50 6.63 -15.99
CA LEU A 79 1.82 7.56 -14.92
C LEU A 79 3.10 8.33 -15.27
N ASN A 80 2.99 9.65 -15.38
CA ASN A 80 4.12 10.52 -15.68
C ASN A 80 4.62 11.26 -14.44
N LEU A 81 5.92 11.53 -14.42
CA LEU A 81 6.55 12.40 -13.45
C LEU A 81 7.01 13.68 -14.13
N ASN A 82 7.01 14.78 -13.39
CA ASN A 82 7.68 16.02 -13.75
C ASN A 82 8.66 16.39 -12.62
N ALA A 83 9.95 16.49 -12.92
CA ALA A 83 11.00 16.77 -11.93
C ALA A 83 10.90 15.89 -10.67
N ALA A 84 10.77 14.57 -10.86
CA ALA A 84 10.61 13.56 -9.80
C ALA A 84 9.37 13.74 -8.89
N LYS A 85 8.33 14.44 -9.38
CA LYS A 85 7.04 14.60 -8.69
C LYS A 85 5.90 14.05 -9.55
N PRO A 86 4.81 13.57 -8.92
CA PRO A 86 3.59 13.18 -9.64
C PRO A 86 3.13 14.28 -10.59
N SER A 87 2.75 13.90 -11.81
CA SER A 87 2.28 14.81 -12.84
C SER A 87 1.02 14.22 -13.48
N THR A 88 1.03 13.97 -14.78
CA THR A 88 -0.15 13.52 -15.51
C THR A 88 -0.34 12.02 -15.45
N PHE A 89 -1.59 11.57 -15.58
CA PHE A 89 -1.92 10.20 -15.89
C PHE A 89 -2.82 10.13 -17.12
N SER A 90 -2.83 8.97 -17.77
CA SER A 90 -3.82 8.60 -18.77
C SER A 90 -4.22 7.14 -18.62
N VAL A 91 -5.45 6.82 -19.02
CA VAL A 91 -6.01 5.47 -19.03
C VAL A 91 -6.48 5.16 -20.44
N ASN A 92 -6.02 4.05 -20.99
CA ASN A 92 -6.50 3.49 -22.25
C ASN A 92 -7.27 2.21 -21.95
N TYR A 93 -8.52 2.13 -22.37
CA TYR A 93 -9.35 0.94 -22.19
C TYR A 93 -9.22 -0.08 -23.33
N GLY A 94 -8.69 0.32 -24.50
CA GLY A 94 -8.75 -0.51 -25.70
C GLY A 94 -10.19 -0.93 -26.00
N THR A 95 -10.47 -2.24 -25.93
CA THR A 95 -11.82 -2.81 -26.11
C THR A 95 -12.52 -3.17 -24.80
N ALA A 96 -11.90 -2.90 -23.64
CA ALA A 96 -12.45 -3.21 -22.33
C ALA A 96 -13.50 -2.16 -21.91
N PRO A 97 -14.45 -2.51 -21.01
CA PRO A 97 -15.36 -1.54 -20.43
C PRO A 97 -14.63 -0.53 -19.53
N GLU A 98 -15.24 0.64 -19.36
CA GLU A 98 -14.73 1.70 -18.48
C GLU A 98 -14.76 1.26 -17.00
N MET A 99 -13.65 1.49 -16.29
CA MET A 99 -13.46 1.07 -14.89
C MET A 99 -12.99 2.21 -13.98
N PHE A 100 -12.27 3.19 -14.52
CA PHE A 100 -11.83 4.40 -13.82
C PHE A 100 -12.81 5.54 -14.10
N LYS A 101 -13.00 6.43 -13.11
CA LYS A 101 -13.86 7.62 -13.26
C LYS A 101 -13.34 8.59 -14.31
N PHE A 102 -12.01 8.62 -14.53
CA PHE A 102 -11.34 9.54 -15.45
C PHE A 102 -10.39 8.77 -16.36
N THR A 103 -10.26 9.24 -17.59
CA THR A 103 -9.29 8.73 -18.57
C THR A 103 -7.99 9.53 -18.59
N GLU A 104 -7.96 10.72 -18.01
CA GLU A 104 -6.78 11.58 -17.96
C GLU A 104 -6.87 12.57 -16.80
N GLY A 105 -5.75 13.19 -16.47
CA GLY A 105 -5.67 14.24 -15.46
C GLY A 105 -4.30 14.25 -14.77
N ASN A 106 -4.28 14.65 -13.50
CA ASN A 106 -3.09 14.60 -12.66
C ASN A 106 -3.23 13.52 -11.60
N TRP A 107 -2.11 12.94 -11.18
CA TRP A 107 -2.10 12.01 -10.05
C TRP A 107 -1.24 12.57 -8.92
N GLN A 108 -1.48 12.10 -7.71
CA GLN A 108 -0.72 12.49 -6.53
C GLN A 108 -0.63 11.36 -5.52
N LEU A 109 0.29 11.54 -4.58
CA LEU A 109 0.54 10.67 -3.44
C LEU A 109 0.29 11.44 -2.15
N ASP A 110 -0.03 10.74 -1.07
CA ASP A 110 -0.08 11.36 0.26
C ASP A 110 1.31 11.73 0.80
N ASP A 111 2.31 10.88 0.54
CA ASP A 111 3.71 11.15 0.86
C ASP A 111 4.59 10.60 -0.28
N VAL A 112 5.45 11.45 -0.84
CA VAL A 112 6.36 11.09 -1.95
C VAL A 112 7.46 10.13 -1.52
N ASN A 113 7.83 10.08 -0.24
CA ASN A 113 8.87 9.18 0.26
C ASN A 113 8.29 7.86 0.80
N LYS A 114 7.02 7.86 1.20
CA LYS A 114 6.33 6.69 1.76
C LYS A 114 4.82 6.68 1.45
N PRO A 115 4.41 6.41 0.21
CA PRO A 115 3.02 6.60 -0.20
C PRO A 115 2.03 5.53 0.27
N GLY A 116 1.16 5.85 1.22
CA GLY A 116 0.05 4.97 1.59
C GLY A 116 -1.16 5.11 0.65
N LYS A 117 -1.30 6.27 0.01
CA LYS A 117 -2.48 6.64 -0.77
C LYS A 117 -2.06 7.18 -2.13
N PHE A 118 -2.90 6.89 -3.11
CA PHE A 118 -2.72 7.29 -4.50
C PHE A 118 -4.02 7.91 -5.00
N TRP A 119 -3.97 9.12 -5.57
CA TRP A 119 -5.16 9.82 -6.02
C TRP A 119 -5.06 10.17 -7.50
N LEU A 120 -6.16 9.99 -8.22
CA LEU A 120 -6.37 10.49 -9.58
C LEU A 120 -7.26 11.73 -9.49
N ILE A 121 -6.85 12.80 -10.13
CA ILE A 121 -7.49 14.12 -10.07
C ILE A 121 -7.81 14.56 -11.48
N ASN A 122 -9.07 14.95 -11.71
CA ASN A 122 -9.48 15.63 -12.92
C ASN A 122 -10.31 16.85 -12.51
N ASN A 123 -9.80 18.05 -12.81
CA ASN A 123 -10.38 19.32 -12.38
C ASN A 123 -10.63 19.36 -10.85
N LEU A 124 -11.88 19.47 -10.42
CA LEU A 124 -12.29 19.52 -9.02
C LEU A 124 -12.59 18.14 -8.42
N ASP A 125 -12.66 17.10 -9.24
CA ASP A 125 -12.96 15.75 -8.78
C ASP A 125 -11.70 14.96 -8.46
N THR A 126 -11.77 14.13 -7.42
CA THR A 126 -10.67 13.26 -7.00
C THR A 126 -11.17 11.85 -6.71
N VAL A 127 -10.48 10.85 -7.27
CA VAL A 127 -10.65 9.43 -6.93
C VAL A 127 -9.48 8.99 -6.08
N LYS A 128 -9.77 8.38 -4.93
CA LYS A 128 -8.76 7.93 -3.97
C LYS A 128 -8.61 6.41 -4.01
N PHE A 129 -7.36 5.97 -4.01
CA PHE A 129 -6.94 4.58 -3.90
C PHE A 129 -5.99 4.42 -2.71
N VAL A 130 -5.97 3.22 -2.17
CA VAL A 130 -4.91 2.74 -1.28
C VAL A 130 -3.87 2.06 -2.15
N LEU A 131 -2.61 2.44 -1.97
CA LEU A 131 -1.49 1.81 -2.68
C LEU A 131 -1.13 0.50 -1.96
N GLY A 132 -0.86 -0.55 -2.73
CA GLY A 132 -0.32 -1.81 -2.20
C GLY A 132 1.10 -1.67 -1.67
N ALA A 133 1.69 -2.79 -1.23
CA ALA A 133 3.03 -2.79 -0.64
C ALA A 133 4.10 -2.35 -1.67
N TYR A 134 5.02 -1.46 -1.27
CA TYR A 134 6.10 -0.97 -2.14
C TYR A 134 7.02 -2.08 -2.67
N THR A 135 7.13 -3.18 -1.93
CA THR A 135 7.90 -4.36 -2.35
C THR A 135 7.34 -5.01 -3.61
N THR A 136 6.07 -4.79 -3.96
CA THR A 136 5.50 -5.29 -5.22
C THR A 136 5.95 -4.44 -6.40
N LEU A 137 6.24 -3.15 -6.21
CA LEU A 137 6.75 -2.27 -7.27
C LEU A 137 8.12 -2.73 -7.78
N ALA A 138 8.99 -3.18 -6.88
CA ALA A 138 10.28 -3.79 -7.24
C ALA A 138 10.13 -5.06 -8.11
N ASN A 139 8.94 -5.68 -8.09
CA ASN A 139 8.60 -6.84 -8.91
C ASN A 139 7.73 -6.48 -10.13
N ASN A 140 7.74 -5.19 -10.55
CA ASN A 140 6.91 -4.67 -11.64
C ASN A 140 5.41 -4.94 -11.44
N LYS A 141 4.92 -4.79 -10.20
CA LYS A 141 3.50 -4.95 -9.86
C LYS A 141 2.98 -3.72 -9.10
N LEU A 142 2.17 -2.94 -9.78
CA LEU A 142 1.34 -1.89 -9.18
C LEU A 142 0.03 -2.49 -8.68
N VAL A 143 -0.30 -2.25 -7.41
CA VAL A 143 -1.56 -2.68 -6.80
C VAL A 143 -2.30 -1.46 -6.28
N LEU A 144 -3.51 -1.25 -6.78
CA LEU A 144 -4.40 -0.17 -6.34
C LEU A 144 -5.68 -0.78 -5.77
N LYS A 145 -6.06 -0.38 -4.55
CA LYS A 145 -7.33 -0.76 -3.93
C LYS A 145 -8.26 0.44 -3.83
N GLN A 146 -9.50 0.26 -4.25
CA GLN A 146 -10.57 1.21 -4.02
C GLN A 146 -11.66 0.56 -3.15
N ASN A 147 -12.06 1.23 -2.08
CA ASN A 147 -13.23 0.83 -1.30
C ASN A 147 -14.43 1.62 -1.84
N LYS A 148 -15.41 0.94 -2.42
CA LYS A 148 -16.71 1.52 -2.74
C LYS A 148 -17.69 1.10 -1.66
N ILE A 149 -18.28 2.07 -0.97
CA ILE A 149 -19.44 1.83 -0.14
C ILE A 149 -20.63 1.84 -1.09
N SER A 150 -21.10 0.65 -1.48
CA SER A 150 -22.25 0.51 -2.37
C SER A 150 -23.34 -0.26 -1.62
N GLY A 151 -24.29 0.47 -1.04
CA GLY A 151 -25.39 -0.11 -0.26
C GLY A 151 -25.82 0.79 0.89
N LYS A 152 -27.11 1.11 0.94
CA LYS A 152 -27.78 1.96 1.92
C LYS A 152 -27.31 1.71 3.36
N TYR A 153 -27.10 2.79 4.11
CA TYR A 153 -27.40 2.78 5.54
C TYR A 153 -28.86 2.36 5.69
N THR A 154 -29.10 1.07 5.92
CA THR A 154 -30.38 0.58 6.40
C THR A 154 -30.23 0.57 7.91
N HIS A 155 -31.03 1.40 8.57
CA HIS A 155 -30.99 1.68 10.00
C HIS A 155 -31.09 0.41 10.87
N ASP A 156 -30.39 0.48 11.99
CA ASP A 156 -30.66 -0.05 13.35
C ASP A 156 -31.29 -1.42 13.56
N TYR A 157 -30.71 -2.19 14.49
CA TYR A 157 -31.46 -2.76 15.62
C TYR A 157 -30.56 -2.88 16.87
N LEU A 158 -30.99 -2.15 17.92
CA LEU A 158 -30.66 -2.17 19.36
C LEU A 158 -29.21 -1.94 19.81
#